data_AF-A0A562JTK0-F1
#
_entry.id   AF-A0A562JTK0-F1
#
_cell.length_a   1.000
_cell.length_b   1.000
_cell.length_c   1.000
_cell.angle_alpha   90.00
_cell.angle_beta   90.00
_cell.angle_gamma   90.00
#
_symmetry.space_group_name_H-M   'P 1'
#
loop_
_entity.id
_entity.type
_entity.pdbx_description
1 polymer ?
#
loop_
_entity_poly.entity_id
_entity_poly.type
_entity_poly.pdbx_seq_one_letter_code
_entity_poly.pdbx_strand_id
1 'polypeptide(L)' 'MNIIADNGFYEVEYENEYYEHLEFVRIDHICEITYVTLKNILTGEVYTFDTDRIKRFRKIMKVMPTIKENHVADSSSYSL' A
#
# COMPACT_ATOMS: atom_id res chain seq x y z
N MET A 1 7.53 -13.61 -2.81
CA MET A 1 6.92 -12.28 -3.07
C MET A 1 6.83 -11.55 -1.73
N ASN A 2 7.55 -10.46 -1.52
CA ASN A 2 7.57 -9.77 -0.21
C ASN A 2 6.49 -8.68 -0.18
N ILE A 3 5.29 -9.05 0.27
CA ILE A 3 4.20 -8.11 0.52
C ILE A 3 4.41 -7.58 1.93
N ILE A 4 5.05 -6.42 2.03
CA ILE A 4 5.16 -5.70 3.31
C ILE A 4 3.77 -5.12 3.58
N ALA A 5 3.14 -5.50 4.69
CA ALA A 5 1.93 -4.87 5.20
C ALA A 5 2.28 -3.41 5.55
N ASP A 6 2.12 -2.52 4.59
CA ASP A 6 2.49 -1.11 4.66
C ASP A 6 1.45 -0.29 3.89
N ASN A 7 1.34 1.00 4.19
CA ASN A 7 0.29 1.92 3.72
C ASN A 7 0.49 2.36 2.25
N GLY A 8 1.08 1.49 1.43
CA GLY A 8 1.32 1.72 0.01
C GLY A 8 0.15 1.31 -0.87
N PHE A 9 0.12 1.84 -2.09
CA PHE A 9 -0.79 1.36 -3.12
C PHE A 9 -0.11 0.26 -3.93
N TYR A 10 -0.91 -0.64 -4.47
CA TYR A 10 -0.44 -1.80 -5.22
C TYR A 10 -1.12 -1.86 -6.58
N GLU A 11 -0.38 -2.42 -7.53
CA GLU A 11 -0.85 -2.83 -8.85
C GLU A 11 -0.61 -4.33 -8.98
N VAL A 12 -1.60 -5.04 -9.50
CA VAL A 12 -1.58 -6.50 -9.67
C VAL A 12 -1.99 -6.85 -11.08
N GLU A 13 -1.19 -7.69 -11.73
CA GLU A 13 -1.58 -8.37 -12.97
C GLU A 13 -1.90 -9.82 -12.67
N TYR A 14 -3.15 -10.21 -12.89
CA TYR A 14 -3.69 -11.53 -12.57
C TYR A 14 -4.54 -12.02 -13.75
N GLU A 15 -4.25 -13.20 -14.29
CA GLU A 15 -4.99 -13.80 -15.41
C GLU A 15 -5.21 -12.92 -16.66
N ASN A 16 -4.22 -12.06 -16.98
CA ASN A 16 -4.27 -11.06 -18.06
C ASN A 16 -5.17 -9.85 -17.78
N GLU A 17 -5.68 -9.71 -16.57
CA GLU A 17 -6.33 -8.50 -16.09
C GLU A 17 -5.37 -7.67 -15.24
N TYR A 18 -5.57 -6.35 -15.28
CA TYR A 18 -4.76 -5.39 -14.56
C TYR A 18 -5.61 -4.64 -13.52
N TYR A 19 -5.14 -4.67 -12.28
CA TYR A 19 -5.79 -4.05 -11.14
C TYR A 19 -4.87 -2.99 -10.54
N GLU A 20 -5.39 -1.79 -10.32
CA GLU A 20 -4.64 -0.63 -9.81
C GLU A 20 -5.32 -0.01 -8.59
N HIS A 21 -4.62 0.92 -7.92
CA HIS A 21 -5.12 1.63 -6.73
C HIS A 21 -5.55 0.68 -5.59
N LEU A 22 -4.83 -0.42 -5.43
CA LEU A 22 -5.14 -1.43 -4.42
C LEU A 22 -4.43 -1.12 -3.11
N GLU A 23 -5.13 -1.24 -1.98
CA GLU A 23 -4.56 -1.16 -0.64
C GLU A 23 -4.56 -2.53 0.02
N PHE A 24 -3.53 -2.79 0.80
CA PHE A 24 -3.38 -4.05 1.52
C PHE A 24 -4.50 -4.23 2.56
N VAL A 25 -5.15 -5.39 2.55
CA VAL A 25 -6.11 -5.77 3.59
C VAL A 25 -5.53 -6.86 4.49
N ARG A 26 -5.17 -8.02 3.91
CA ARG A 26 -4.61 -9.15 4.66
C ARG A 26 -3.92 -10.17 3.75
N ILE A 27 -3.18 -11.07 4.38
CA ILE A 27 -2.65 -12.29 3.77
C ILE A 27 -3.24 -13.47 4.55
N ASP A 28 -3.75 -14.44 3.81
CA ASP A 28 -4.27 -15.68 4.36
C ASP A 28 -3.42 -16.85 3.82
N HIS A 29 -3.04 -17.77 4.70
CA HIS A 29 -2.38 -19.02 4.32
C HIS A 29 -3.36 -20.16 4.54
N ILE A 30 -3.82 -20.80 3.47
CA ILE A 30 -4.78 -21.90 3.52
C ILE A 30 -4.13 -23.12 2.88
N CYS A 31 -3.85 -24.13 3.72
CA CYS A 31 -3.01 -25.27 3.35
C CYS A 31 -1.63 -24.79 2.86
N GLU A 32 -1.28 -25.07 1.61
CA GLU A 32 -0.01 -24.69 0.98
C GLU A 32 -0.15 -23.46 0.08
N ILE A 33 -1.36 -22.90 -0.06
CA ILE A 33 -1.63 -21.77 -0.94
C ILE A 33 -1.66 -20.48 -0.11
N THR A 34 -0.98 -19.44 -0.63
CA THR A 34 -1.00 -18.10 -0.04
C THR A 34 -1.94 -17.21 -0.84
N TYR A 35 -2.84 -16.54 -0.14
CA TYR A 35 -3.78 -15.59 -0.72
C TYR A 35 -3.48 -14.19 -0.21
N VAL A 36 -3.55 -13.21 -1.11
CA VAL A 36 -3.52 -11.79 -0.73
C VAL A 36 -4.87 -11.16 -1.03
N THR A 37 -5.46 -10.53 -0.02
CA THR A 37 -6.66 -9.73 -0.19
C THR A 37 -6.29 -8.26 -0.23
N LEU A 38 -6.77 -7.57 -1.28
CA LEU A 38 -6.54 -6.15 -1.51
C LEU A 38 -7.88 -5.45 -1.76
N LYS A 39 -7.94 -4.16 -1.44
CA LYS A 39 -9.12 -3.33 -1.67
C LYS A 39 -8.80 -2.21 -2.65
N ASN A 40 -9.60 -2.04 -3.70
CA ASN A 40 -9.53 -0.87 -4.54
C ASN A 40 -10.05 0.34 -3.77
N ILE A 41 -9.21 1.35 -3.58
CA ILE A 41 -9.57 2.54 -2.79
C ILE A 41 -10.50 3.51 -3.54
N LEU A 42 -10.60 3.40 -4.86
CA LEU A 42 -11.46 4.24 -5.70
C LEU A 42 -12.87 3.68 -5.77
N THR A 43 -13.02 2.38 -6.03
CA THR A 43 -14.32 1.71 -6.19
C THR A 43 -14.83 1.08 -4.90
N GLY A 44 -13.94 0.83 -3.93
CA GLY A 44 -14.25 0.13 -2.69
C GLY A 44 -14.31 -1.39 -2.81
N GLU A 45 -14.13 -1.94 -4.02
CA GLU A 45 -14.18 -3.38 -4.29
C GLU A 45 -13.01 -4.12 -3.63
N VAL A 46 -13.25 -5.38 -3.25
CA VAL A 46 -12.26 -6.23 -2.57
C VAL A 46 -11.95 -7.43 -3.46
N TYR A 47 -10.67 -7.66 -3.69
CA TYR A 47 -10.16 -8.75 -4.52
C TYR A 47 -9.26 -9.64 -3.69
N THR A 48 -9.34 -10.95 -3.94
CA THR A 48 -8.45 -11.93 -3.31
C THR A 48 -7.74 -12.70 -4.41
N PHE A 49 -6.41 -12.69 -4.36
CA PHE A 49 -5.55 -13.27 -5.37
C PHE A 49 -4.76 -14.42 -4.76
N ASP A 50 -4.72 -15.56 -5.45
CA ASP A 50 -3.73 -16.61 -5.21
C ASP A 50 -2.36 -16.07 -5.65
N THR A 51 -1.41 -16.01 -4.73
CA THR A 51 -0.10 -15.40 -5.00
C THR A 51 0.70 -16.11 -6.07
N ASP A 52 0.47 -17.41 -6.27
CA ASP A 52 1.22 -18.22 -7.24
C ASP A 52 0.75 -17.95 -8.68
N ARG A 53 -0.44 -17.38 -8.84
CA ARG A 53 -1.04 -17.04 -10.14
C ARG A 53 -0.88 -15.57 -10.51
N ILE A 54 -0.30 -14.76 -9.62
CA ILE A 54 0.00 -13.36 -9.90
C ILE A 54 1.19 -13.27 -10.86
N LYS A 55 0.98 -12.68 -12.03
CA LYS A 55 2.05 -12.45 -13.02
C LYS A 55 2.96 -11.31 -12.61
N ARG A 56 2.36 -10.23 -12.09
CA ARG A 56 3.08 -9.03 -11.69
C ARG A 56 2.45 -8.39 -10.47
N PHE A 57 3.29 -7.91 -9.57
CA PHE A 57 2.85 -7.17 -8.40
C PHE A 57 3.82 -6.05 -8.11
N ARG A 58 3.30 -4.85 -8.04
CA ARG A 58 4.10 -3.64 -7.88
C ARG A 58 3.51 -2.79 -6.78
N LYS A 59 4.37 -2.36 -5.85
CA LYS A 59 4.02 -1.32 -4.90
C LYS A 59 4.27 0.04 -5.55
N ILE A 60 3.24 0.86 -5.68
CA ILE A 60 3.36 2.29 -5.96
C ILE A 60 3.51 2.98 -4.60
N MET A 61 4.71 3.47 -4.30
CA MET A 61 4.91 4.25 -3.07
C MET A 61 4.03 5.51 -3.12
N LYS A 62 3.32 5.80 -2.01
CA LYS A 62 2.91 7.18 -1.74
C LYS A 62 4.18 8.02 -1.71
N VAL A 63 4.23 9.06 -2.54
CA VAL A 63 5.12 10.19 -2.27
C VAL A 63 4.80 10.60 -0.84
N MET A 64 5.69 10.32 0.10
CA MET A 64 5.59 10.93 1.43
C MET A 64 5.60 12.43 1.17
N PRO A 65 4.60 13.21 1.62
CA PRO A 65 4.79 14.64 1.63
C PRO A 65 6.05 14.86 2.46
N THR A 66 7.07 15.48 1.86
CA THR A 66 8.21 15.97 2.61
C THR A 66 7.62 16.74 3.78
N ILE A 67 7.91 16.28 5.00
CA ILE A 67 7.64 17.07 6.19
C ILE A 67 8.40 18.37 5.94
N LYS A 68 7.70 19.42 5.49
CA LYS A 68 8.25 20.76 5.55
C LYS A 68 8.41 20.96 7.05
N GLU A 69 9.65 21.00 7.52
CA GLU A 69 9.94 21.52 8.84
C GLU A 69 9.24 22.87 8.93
N ASN A 70 8.13 22.92 9.67
CA ASN A 70 7.58 24.19 10.09
C ASN A 70 8.64 24.72 11.05
N HIS A 71 9.48 25.63 10.58
CA HIS A 71 10.27 26.50 11.45
C HIS A 71 9.26 27.30 12.27
N VAL A 72 8.85 26.73 13.40
CA VAL A 72 8.09 27.45 14.41
C VAL A 72 8.97 28.62 14.81
N ALA A 73 8.40 29.83 14.81
CA ALA A 73 9.14 31.05 15.09
C ALA A 73 9.92 30.91 16.40
N ASP A 74 11.22 31.23 16.34
CA ASP A 74 12.11 31.26 17.49
C ASP A 74 11.48 32.12 18.59
N SER A 75 11.09 31.48 19.68
CA SER A 75 10.65 32.17 20.88
C SER A 75 11.88 32.44 21.75
N SER A 76 12.81 33.24 21.24
CA SER A 76 13.82 33.88 22.06
C SER A 76 13.16 34.96 22.91
N SER A 77 12.48 34.48 23.96
CA SER A 77 12.43 35.02 25.32
C SER A 77 12.89 36.47 25.47
N TYR A 78 11.93 37.37 25.62
CA TYR A 78 12.15 38.70 26.18
C TYR A 78 12.99 38.61 27.45
N SER A 79 14.14 39.27 27.46
CA SER A 79 14.88 39.56 28.70
C SER A 79 14.39 40.89 29.25
N LEU A 80 13.95 40.87 30.50
CA LEU A 80 13.52 42.02 31.33
C LEU A 80 14.62 43.05 31.50
#